data_AF-A0A2D4L1P5-F1
#
_entry.id   AF-A0A2D4L1P5-F1
#
_cell.length_a   1.000
_cell.length_b   1.000
_cell.length_c   1.000
_cell.angle_alpha   90.00
_cell.angle_beta   90.00
_cell.angle_gamma   90.00
#
_symmetry.space_group_name_H-M   'P 1'
#
loop_
_entity.id
_entity.type
_entity.pdbx_description
1 polymer ?
#
loop_
_entity_poly.entity_id
_entity_poly.type
_entity_poly.pdbx_seq_one_letter_code
_entity_poly.pdbx_strand_id
1 'polypeptide(L)'
;QCQDLEDAQILHTVSIEAGFRNSGITVSRKGKIMMAVRSTHCLEVPLTQKGRLMVSEEYVDFVIQVANRKMEENWKRINRFYSSLKFALENRNQSRSSPSEEKEKGNGMDSCGRKQSRSTKKDGRSPSSDQNKK
;
A
#
# COMPACT_ATOMS: atom_id res chain seq x y z
N GLN A 1 -7.17 0.14 13.79
CA GLN A 1 -7.45 1.59 13.88
C GLN A 1 -6.24 2.25 14.49
N CYS A 2 -5.83 3.41 14.00
CA CYS A 2 -4.69 4.16 14.54
C CYS A 2 -5.21 5.36 15.36
N GLN A 3 -4.47 5.75 16.39
CA GLN A 3 -4.80 6.92 17.20
C GLN A 3 -4.36 8.19 16.46
N ASP A 4 -3.10 8.22 16.02
CA ASP A 4 -2.52 9.34 15.30
C ASP A 4 -2.19 8.98 13.84
N LEU A 5 -2.03 10.02 13.01
CA LEU A 5 -1.60 9.84 11.62
C LEU A 5 -0.16 9.31 11.54
N GLU A 6 0.70 9.71 12.47
CA GLU A 6 2.08 9.22 12.58
C GLU A 6 2.11 7.70 12.79
N ASP A 7 1.27 7.16 13.68
CA ASP A 7 1.16 5.72 13.89
C ASP A 7 0.74 4.98 12.62
N ALA A 8 -0.20 5.56 11.88
CA ALA A 8 -0.67 5.00 10.61
C ALA A 8 0.43 5.02 9.55
N GLN A 9 1.27 6.05 9.52
CA GLN A 9 2.42 6.15 8.62
C GLN A 9 3.49 5.11 8.94
N ILE A 10 3.84 4.93 10.22
CA ILE A 10 4.79 3.89 10.65
C ILE A 10 4.27 2.52 10.25
N LEU A 11 3.00 2.23 10.58
CA LEU A 11 2.36 0.96 10.25
C LEU A 11 2.32 0.73 8.72
N HIS A 12 2.06 1.78 7.94
CA HIS A 12 2.11 1.72 6.49
C HIS A 12 3.50 1.38 5.96
N THR A 13 4.54 2.10 6.38
CA THR A 13 5.92 1.84 5.96
C THR A 13 6.34 0.39 6.25
N VAL A 14 6.11 -0.08 7.48
CA VAL A 14 6.41 -1.46 7.88
C VAL A 14 5.61 -2.48 7.05
N SER A 15 4.34 -2.18 6.75
CA SER A 15 3.50 -3.03 5.90
C SER A 15 4.07 -3.17 4.49
N ILE A 16 4.50 -2.07 3.87
CA ILE A 16 5.09 -2.07 2.53
C ILE A 16 6.40 -2.87 2.51
N GLU A 17 7.28 -2.66 3.49
CA GLU A 17 8.56 -3.36 3.65
C GLU A 17 8.40 -4.87 3.92
N ALA A 18 7.28 -5.27 4.52
CA ALA A 18 6.92 -6.67 4.73
C ALA A 18 6.21 -7.32 3.52
N GLY A 19 5.93 -6.54 2.45
CA GLY A 19 5.38 -7.05 1.20
C GLY A 19 3.88 -6.83 1.01
N PHE A 20 3.22 -6.06 1.88
CA PHE A 20 1.80 -5.72 1.77
C PHE A 20 1.59 -4.43 0.97
N ARG A 21 1.90 -4.45 -0.32
CA ARG A 21 1.91 -3.26 -1.19
C ARG A 21 0.53 -2.64 -1.45
N ASN A 22 -0.55 -3.42 -1.28
CA ASN A 22 -1.93 -2.97 -1.47
C ASN A 22 -2.53 -2.35 -0.20
N SER A 23 -1.68 -1.99 0.76
CA SER A 23 -2.07 -1.37 2.02
C SER A 23 -2.35 0.12 1.85
N GLY A 24 -3.18 0.68 2.72
CA GLY A 24 -3.56 2.09 2.60
C GLY A 24 -4.20 2.65 3.86
N ILE A 25 -4.08 3.98 4.01
CA ILE A 25 -4.64 4.75 5.11
C ILE A 25 -5.91 5.46 4.62
N THR A 26 -6.99 5.34 5.37
CA THR A 26 -8.25 6.05 5.13
C THR A 26 -8.58 6.92 6.33
N VAL A 27 -8.83 8.22 6.09
CA VAL A 27 -9.26 9.16 7.12
C VAL A 27 -10.75 9.45 6.94
N SER A 28 -11.55 9.13 7.95
CA SER A 28 -12.98 9.36 7.94
C SER A 28 -13.32 10.82 8.28
N ARG A 29 -14.49 11.31 7.82
CA ARG A 29 -14.99 12.66 8.15
C ARG A 29 -15.10 12.94 9.66
N LYS A 30 -15.25 11.89 10.48
CA LYS A 30 -15.28 11.95 11.95
C LYS A 30 -13.88 11.90 12.60
N GLY A 31 -12.81 12.09 11.83
CA GLY A 31 -11.42 12.04 12.30
C GLY A 31 -10.87 10.63 12.56
N LYS A 32 -11.62 9.56 12.28
CA LYS A 32 -11.14 8.18 12.48
C LYS A 32 -10.12 7.80 11.42
N ILE A 33 -8.92 7.39 11.85
CA ILE A 33 -7.84 6.93 10.98
C ILE A 33 -7.83 5.40 10.92
N MET A 34 -8.08 4.86 9.74
CA MET A 34 -8.12 3.42 9.47
C MET A 34 -6.98 3.04 8.55
N MET A 35 -6.06 2.23 9.06
CA MET A 35 -5.02 1.59 8.27
C MET A 35 -5.49 0.18 7.86
N ALA A 36 -5.41 -0.12 6.57
CA ALA A 36 -5.71 -1.43 6.01
C ALA A 36 -4.44 -2.07 5.49
N VAL A 37 -4.12 -3.29 5.97
CA VAL A 37 -2.98 -4.07 5.49
C VAL A 37 -3.50 -5.16 4.55
N ARG A 38 -3.04 -5.16 3.29
CA ARG A 38 -3.52 -6.09 2.25
C ARG A 38 -2.37 -6.70 1.47
N SER A 39 -2.43 -8.02 1.27
CA SER A 39 -1.44 -8.75 0.49
C SER A 39 -1.67 -8.54 -1.01
N THR A 40 -0.65 -8.86 -1.79
CA THR A 40 -0.73 -8.95 -3.26
C THR A 40 -1.00 -10.38 -3.73
N HIS A 41 -0.96 -11.35 -2.82
CA HIS A 41 -1.23 -12.75 -3.14
C HIS A 41 -2.72 -12.97 -3.38
N CYS A 42 -3.07 -13.41 -4.59
CA CYS A 42 -4.41 -13.85 -4.97
C CYS A 42 -4.30 -15.11 -5.81
N LEU A 43 -5.25 -16.04 -5.65
CA LEU A 43 -5.39 -17.23 -6.50
C LEU A 43 -6.87 -17.45 -6.77
N GLU A 44 -7.30 -17.15 -7.97
CA GLU A 44 -8.65 -17.38 -8.45
C GLU A 44 -8.58 -18.26 -9.69
N VAL A 45 -9.28 -19.38 -9.68
CA VAL A 45 -9.27 -20.36 -10.77
C VAL A 45 -10.68 -20.92 -10.95
N PRO A 46 -11.28 -20.87 -12.14
CA PRO A 46 -12.57 -21.49 -12.40
C PRO A 46 -12.42 -23.02 -12.50
N LEU A 47 -13.08 -23.76 -11.61
CA LEU A 47 -13.04 -25.22 -11.60
C LEU A 47 -14.28 -25.85 -12.25
N THR A 48 -15.45 -25.27 -12.00
CA THR A 48 -16.74 -25.79 -12.46
C THR A 48 -17.54 -24.73 -13.21
N GLN A 49 -18.32 -25.16 -14.20
CA GLN A 49 -19.29 -24.31 -14.89
C GLN A 49 -20.62 -25.05 -15.00
N LYS A 50 -21.72 -24.41 -14.55
CA LYS A 50 -23.09 -24.98 -14.60
C LYS A 50 -23.18 -26.40 -13.99
N GLY A 51 -22.48 -26.63 -12.87
CA GLY A 51 -22.46 -27.93 -12.19
C GLY A 51 -21.56 -29.00 -12.83
N ARG A 52 -20.88 -28.70 -13.95
CA ARG A 52 -19.91 -29.60 -14.60
C ARG A 52 -18.48 -29.19 -14.24
N LEU A 53 -17.66 -30.16 -13.83
CA LEU A 53 -16.21 -29.96 -13.65
C LEU A 53 -15.54 -29.77 -15.02
N MET A 54 -14.77 -28.69 -15.15
CA MET A 54 -14.12 -28.26 -16.40
C MET A 54 -12.63 -28.60 -16.45
N VAL A 55 -12.10 -29.15 -15.37
CA VAL A 55 -10.67 -29.41 -15.18
C VAL A 55 -10.45 -30.89 -14.88
N SER A 56 -9.25 -31.39 -15.21
CA SER A 56 -8.84 -32.75 -14.86
C SER A 56 -8.40 -32.83 -13.40
N GLU A 57 -8.28 -34.05 -12.87
CA GLU A 57 -7.82 -34.28 -11.50
C GLU A 57 -6.38 -33.80 -11.30
N GLU A 58 -5.51 -34.02 -12.29
CA GLU A 58 -4.12 -33.58 -12.23
C GLU A 58 -3.99 -32.06 -12.16
N TYR A 59 -4.92 -31.33 -12.78
CA TYR A 59 -4.98 -29.88 -12.68
C TYR A 59 -5.38 -29.43 -11.27
N VAL A 60 -6.30 -30.14 -10.62
CA VAL A 60 -6.68 -29.85 -9.23
C VAL A 60 -5.48 -30.04 -8.30
N ASP A 61 -4.73 -31.13 -8.46
CA ASP A 61 -3.50 -31.37 -7.69
C ASP A 61 -2.48 -30.25 -7.89
N PHE A 62 -2.29 -29.79 -9.13
CA PHE A 62 -1.43 -28.65 -9.42
C PHE A 62 -1.90 -27.37 -8.71
N VAL A 63 -3.20 -27.07 -8.74
CA VAL A 63 -3.77 -25.89 -8.07
C VAL A 63 -3.58 -25.98 -6.56
N ILE A 64 -3.77 -27.16 -5.95
CA ILE A 64 -3.52 -27.39 -4.52
C ILE A 64 -2.06 -27.07 -4.17
N GLN A 65 -1.11 -27.57 -4.96
CA GLN A 65 0.31 -27.29 -4.74
C GLN A 65 0.62 -25.79 -4.85
N VAL A 66 0.07 -25.10 -5.85
CA VAL A 66 0.21 -23.64 -6.00
C VAL A 66 -0.40 -22.90 -4.81
N ALA A 67 -1.58 -23.30 -4.36
CA ALA A 67 -2.29 -22.70 -3.24
C ALA A 67 -1.48 -22.83 -1.95
N ASN A 68 -0.97 -24.02 -1.65
CA ASN A 68 -0.14 -24.29 -0.47
C ASN A 68 1.14 -23.45 -0.49
N ARG A 69 1.84 -23.38 -1.63
CA ARG A 69 3.02 -22.51 -1.77
C ARG A 69 2.69 -21.03 -1.53
N LYS A 70 1.57 -20.54 -2.09
CA LYS A 70 1.12 -19.15 -1.87
C LYS A 70 0.77 -18.89 -0.40
N MET A 71 0.16 -19.87 0.29
CA MET A 71 -0.12 -19.75 1.72
C MET A 71 1.15 -19.68 2.55
N GLU A 72 2.14 -20.54 2.27
CA GLU A 72 3.41 -20.53 3.00
C GLU A 72 4.18 -19.21 2.82
N GLU A 73 4.22 -18.68 1.61
CA GLU A 73 4.78 -17.34 1.37
C GLU A 73 3.99 -16.23 2.08
N ASN A 74 2.67 -16.37 2.18
CA ASN A 74 1.85 -15.44 2.96
C ASN A 74 2.20 -15.49 4.45
N TRP A 75 2.39 -16.68 5.03
CA TRP A 75 2.83 -16.84 6.42
C TRP A 75 4.19 -16.20 6.67
N LYS A 76 5.17 -16.38 5.78
CA LYS A 76 6.48 -15.72 5.88
C LYS A 76 6.33 -14.19 5.91
N ARG A 77 5.46 -13.61 5.08
CA ARG A 77 5.18 -12.17 5.06
C ARG A 77 4.51 -11.69 6.35
N ILE A 78 3.54 -12.43 6.87
CA ILE A 78 2.89 -12.12 8.15
C ILE A 78 3.92 -12.12 9.28
N ASN A 79 4.80 -13.12 9.34
CA ASN A 79 5.84 -13.20 10.36
C ASN A 79 6.85 -12.06 10.24
N ARG A 80 7.30 -11.74 9.02
CA ARG A 80 8.17 -10.58 8.77
C ARG A 80 7.51 -9.29 9.22
N PHE A 81 6.24 -9.07 8.87
CA PHE A 81 5.47 -7.90 9.27
C PHE A 81 5.38 -7.77 10.78
N TYR A 82 5.04 -8.86 11.48
CA TYR A 82 4.95 -8.87 12.93
C TYR A 82 6.28 -8.50 13.59
N SER A 83 7.38 -9.12 13.18
CA SER A 83 8.71 -8.84 13.73
C SER A 83 9.16 -7.41 13.46
N SER A 84 8.99 -6.91 12.23
CA SER A 84 9.33 -5.54 11.86
C SER A 84 8.48 -4.51 12.61
N LEU A 85 7.18 -4.79 12.80
CA LEU A 85 6.29 -3.91 13.54
C LEU A 85 6.67 -3.86 15.03
N LYS A 86 6.95 -5.01 15.63
CA LYS A 86 7.40 -5.10 17.02
C LYS A 86 8.66 -4.25 17.24
N PHE A 87 9.66 -4.40 16.38
CA PHE A 87 10.90 -3.62 16.44
C PHE A 87 10.65 -2.10 16.28
N ALA A 88 9.82 -1.70 15.32
CA ALA A 88 9.49 -0.29 15.11
C ALA A 88 8.81 0.35 16.32
N LEU A 89 7.94 -0.40 17.02
CA LEU A 89 7.26 0.06 18.23
C LEU A 89 8.21 0.12 19.44
N GLU A 90 9.11 -0.86 19.59
CA GLU A 90 10.10 -0.88 20.67
C GLU A 90 11.09 0.30 20.56
N ASN A 91 11.58 0.59 19.35
CA ASN A 91 12.48 1.73 19.12
C ASN A 91 11.81 3.08 19.43
N ARG A 92 10.51 3.22 19.13
CA ARG A 92 9.75 4.45 19.43
C ARG A 92 9.55 4.68 20.93
N ASN A 93 9.44 3.60 21.70
CA ASN A 93 9.31 3.72 23.16
C ASN A 93 10.64 4.16 23.80
N GLN A 94 11.77 3.70 23.27
CA GLN A 94 13.10 4.10 23.75
C GLN A 94 13.41 5.57 23.46
N SER A 95 12.99 6.11 22.32
CA SER A 95 13.18 7.53 21.98
C SER A 95 12.32 8.50 22.80
N ARG A 96 11.23 8.02 23.41
CA ARG A 96 10.40 8.82 24.34
C ARG A 96 10.93 8.87 25.77
N SER A 97 11.81 7.95 26.16
CA SER A 97 12.33 7.84 27.54
C SER A 97 13.59 8.66 27.86
N SER A 98 14.13 9.43 26.91
CA SER A 98 15.25 10.36 27.15
C SER A 98 14.77 11.83 27.23
N PRO A 99 14.84 12.49 28.40
CA PRO A 99 14.67 13.94 28.51
C PRO A 99 15.96 14.70 28.13
N SER A 100 15.80 15.71 27.26
CA SER A 100 16.58 16.96 27.07
C SER A 100 18.11 16.93 26.88
N GLU A 101 18.59 17.56 25.79
CA GLU A 101 19.38 18.80 25.90
C GLU A 101 19.00 19.79 24.79
N GLU A 102 18.67 21.01 25.20
CA GLU A 102 18.51 22.19 24.37
C GLU A 102 19.86 22.67 23.84
N LYS A 103 19.96 22.99 22.54
CA LYS A 103 20.91 24.00 22.05
C LYS A 103 20.27 24.88 20.98
N GLU A 104 20.02 26.12 21.36
CA GLU A 104 19.83 27.25 20.44
C GLU A 104 21.15 27.68 19.77
N LYS A 105 20.97 28.45 18.68
CA LYS A 105 21.89 29.28 17.87
C LYS A 105 22.44 28.57 16.61
N GLY A 106 22.31 29.10 15.39
CA GLY A 106 21.80 30.41 14.96
C GLY A 106 21.83 30.56 13.42
N ASN A 107 21.20 31.65 12.98
CA ASN A 107 21.00 32.22 11.64
C ASN A 107 21.83 31.71 10.43
N GLY A 108 21.10 31.49 9.32
CA GLY A 108 21.60 31.53 7.94
C GLY A 108 20.46 31.96 7.01
N MET A 109 20.51 33.23 6.60
CA MET A 109 19.52 33.94 5.78
C MET A 109 19.67 33.62 4.28
N ASP A 110 18.56 33.81 3.56
CA ASP A 110 18.42 34.18 2.15
C ASP A 110 18.26 33.11 1.05
N SER A 111 16.97 32.95 0.71
CA SER A 111 16.37 33.45 -0.53
C SER A 111 16.22 32.51 -1.75
N CYS A 112 14.96 32.50 -2.20
CA CYS A 112 14.48 32.46 -3.59
C CYS A 112 14.45 31.12 -4.35
N GLY A 113 13.24 30.65 -4.61
CA GLY A 113 12.95 29.58 -5.56
C GLY A 113 11.47 29.43 -5.92
N ARG A 114 10.69 30.52 -5.91
CA ARG A 114 9.32 30.51 -6.41
C ARG A 114 9.35 30.43 -7.94
N LYS A 115 9.04 29.28 -8.52
CA LYS A 115 8.59 29.20 -9.92
C LYS A 115 7.12 28.80 -9.94
N GLN A 116 6.27 29.82 -10.07
CA GLN A 116 4.91 29.64 -10.56
C GLN A 116 4.94 29.47 -12.09
N SER A 117 4.11 28.53 -12.54
CA SER A 117 3.42 28.44 -13.84
C SER A 117 4.24 28.40 -15.13
N ARG A 118 3.99 27.35 -15.92
CA ARG A 118 3.53 27.55 -17.30
C ARG A 118 2.60 26.40 -17.73
N SER A 119 1.32 26.75 -17.75
CA SER A 119 0.27 26.15 -18.56
C SER A 119 0.72 26.00 -20.01
N THR A 120 0.75 24.78 -20.52
CA THR A 120 0.69 24.56 -21.97
C THR A 120 -0.76 24.72 -22.40
N LYS A 121 -1.03 25.82 -23.10
CA LYS A 121 -2.28 26.03 -23.85
C LYS A 121 -2.41 24.90 -24.88
N LYS A 122 -3.52 24.17 -24.80
CA LYS A 122 -4.10 23.44 -25.93
C LYS A 122 -4.89 24.45 -26.76
N ASP A 123 -4.33 24.88 -27.87
CA ASP A 123 -5.05 25.36 -29.04
C ASP A 123 -4.75 24.34 -30.16
N GLY A 124 -5.68 23.76 -30.91
CA GLY A 124 -7.11 23.95 -30.98
C GLY A 124 -7.76 22.91 -31.90
N ARG A 125 -9.09 22.99 -31.96
CA ARG A 125 -9.99 22.54 -33.03
C ARG A 125 -10.04 21.05 -33.40
N SER A 126 -11.14 20.42 -32.97
CA SER A 126 -11.90 19.50 -33.82
C SER A 126 -12.33 20.18 -35.14
N PRO A 127 -12.56 19.39 -36.20
CA PRO A 127 -13.97 19.22 -36.59
C PRO A 127 -14.36 17.76 -36.86
N SER A 128 -15.64 17.54 -36.57
CA SER A 128 -16.51 16.45 -36.95
C SER A 128 -16.53 16.14 -38.46
N SER A 129 -16.63 14.85 -38.78
CA SER A 129 -17.51 14.30 -39.83
C SER A 129 -17.52 12.77 -39.66
N ASP A 130 -18.58 12.18 -39.14
CA ASP A 130 -19.75 11.68 -39.88
C ASP A 130 -19.46 10.53 -40.88
N GLN A 131 -20.13 9.41 -40.62
CA GLN A 131 -20.66 8.40 -41.55
C GLN A 131 -19.74 7.40 -42.26
N ASN A 132 -19.90 6.12 -41.88
CA ASN A 132 -20.18 4.96 -42.77
C ASN A 132 -20.44 3.75 -41.84
N LYS A 133 -21.62 3.12 -41.74
CA LYS A 133 -22.53 2.51 -42.73
C LYS A 133 -21.89 1.35 -43.52
N LYS A 134 -21.84 0.16 -42.92
CA LYS A 134 -22.41 -1.09 -43.44
C LYS A 134 -22.26 -2.21 -42.41
#